data_AF-A0A946IMB3-F1
#
_entry.id   AF-A0A946IMB3-F1
#
_cell.length_a   1.000
_cell.length_b   1.000
_cell.length_c   1.000
_cell.angle_alpha   90.00
_cell.angle_beta   90.00
_cell.angle_gamma   90.00
#
_symmetry.space_group_name_H-M   'P 1'
#
loop_
_entity.id
_entity.type
_entity.pdbx_description
1 polymer ?
#
loop_
_entity_poly.entity_id
_entity_poly.type
_entity_poly.pdbx_seq_one_letter_code
_entity_poly.pdbx_strand_id
1 'polypeptide(L)'
;MAKKVNKTDEQFANVEENLSKAGLFVVKNQKKLLKLLGFTLAIIALFVIFNQYYTIKSFFPPKVYSLETINKSNSDLSQAQFNFDNRNYEGALNGDTVINPIDSSTIINKGFKDIISDYPYTEAANLSNYYAAICQLNLGSRLDSSQYFEDALISL
;
A
#
# COMPACT_ATOMS: atom_id res chain seq x y z
N MET A 1 -49.19 29.02 -35.61
CA MET A 1 -48.22 28.78 -34.52
C MET A 1 -48.32 27.31 -34.14
N ALA A 2 -47.29 26.51 -34.43
CA ALA A 2 -47.32 25.07 -34.13
C ALA A 2 -47.09 24.85 -32.63
N LYS A 3 -48.08 24.25 -31.96
CA LYS A 3 -47.99 23.82 -30.56
C LYS A 3 -46.90 22.74 -30.49
N LYS A 4 -45.76 23.02 -29.85
CA LYS A 4 -44.79 21.97 -29.51
C LYS A 4 -45.47 21.07 -28.49
N VAL A 5 -46.11 20.02 -28.97
CA VAL A 5 -46.55 18.92 -28.12
C VAL A 5 -45.28 18.25 -27.61
N ASN A 6 -45.05 18.32 -26.31
CA ASN A 6 -43.97 17.60 -25.67
C ASN A 6 -44.26 16.12 -25.88
N LYS A 7 -43.55 15.47 -26.82
CA LYS A 7 -43.66 14.03 -27.12
C LYS A 7 -43.65 13.15 -25.88
N THR A 8 -43.04 13.62 -24.80
CA THR A 8 -42.99 12.94 -23.51
C THR A 8 -44.38 12.78 -22.90
N ASP A 9 -45.25 13.78 -22.98
CA ASP A 9 -46.59 13.74 -22.38
C ASP A 9 -47.53 12.77 -23.12
N GLU A 10 -47.45 12.71 -24.46
CA GLU A 10 -48.20 11.72 -25.27
C GLU A 10 -47.67 10.30 -25.07
N GLN A 11 -46.34 10.12 -24.92
CA GLN A 11 -45.75 8.83 -24.59
C GLN A 11 -46.10 8.37 -23.17
N PHE A 12 -46.19 9.29 -22.21
CA PHE A 12 -46.64 8.97 -20.85
C PHE A 12 -48.11 8.57 -20.82
N ALA A 13 -48.99 9.27 -21.56
CA ALA A 13 -50.43 8.95 -21.61
C ALA A 13 -50.71 7.54 -22.17
N ASN A 14 -49.97 7.12 -23.19
CA ASN A 14 -50.13 5.79 -23.82
C ASN A 14 -49.58 4.64 -22.96
N VAL A 15 -48.59 4.95 -22.11
CA VAL A 15 -48.00 4.04 -21.12
C VAL A 15 -48.90 3.91 -19.89
N GLU A 16 -49.64 4.96 -19.54
CA GLU A 16 -50.57 5.02 -18.40
C GLU A 16 -51.73 4.03 -18.51
N GLU A 17 -52.20 3.77 -19.74
CA GLU A 17 -53.35 2.90 -20.04
C GLU A 17 -53.03 1.40 -19.85
N ASN A 18 -51.75 1.01 -19.85
CA ASN A 18 -51.29 -0.39 -19.83
C ASN A 18 -50.57 -0.81 -18.54
N LEU A 19 -50.32 0.11 -17.60
CA LEU A 19 -49.59 -0.17 -16.36
C LEU A 19 -50.50 -0.16 -15.11
N SER A 20 -50.27 -1.11 -14.22
CA SER A 20 -50.84 -1.13 -12.87
C SER A 20 -50.50 0.16 -12.09
N LYS A 21 -51.33 0.54 -11.11
CA LYS A 21 -51.15 1.75 -10.26
C LYS A 21 -49.73 1.87 -9.67
N ALA A 22 -49.07 0.75 -9.40
CA ALA A 22 -47.69 0.71 -8.92
C ALA A 22 -46.67 1.16 -9.98
N GLY A 23 -46.89 0.81 -11.25
CA GLY A 23 -46.02 1.16 -12.38
C GLY A 23 -46.06 2.65 -12.74
N LEU A 24 -47.25 3.26 -12.74
CA LEU A 24 -47.39 4.72 -12.90
C LEU A 24 -46.57 5.49 -11.87
N PHE A 25 -46.59 5.01 -10.63
CA PHE A 25 -45.93 5.70 -9.52
C PHE A 25 -44.41 5.70 -9.67
N VAL A 26 -43.85 4.60 -10.18
CA VAL A 26 -42.42 4.47 -10.47
C VAL A 26 -42.01 5.41 -11.60
N VAL A 27 -42.78 5.44 -12.69
CA VAL A 27 -42.49 6.29 -13.85
C VAL A 27 -42.57 7.78 -13.47
N LYS A 28 -43.62 8.17 -12.74
CA LYS A 28 -43.82 9.57 -12.29
C LYS A 28 -42.74 10.05 -11.33
N ASN A 29 -42.16 9.15 -10.52
CA ASN A 29 -41.16 9.49 -9.50
C ASN A 29 -39.74 9.01 -9.85
N GLN A 30 -39.50 8.55 -11.07
CA GLN A 30 -38.24 7.91 -11.48
C GLN A 30 -37.00 8.75 -11.11
N LYS A 31 -37.03 10.07 -11.35
CA LYS A 31 -35.90 10.97 -11.02
C LYS A 31 -35.65 11.08 -9.51
N LYS A 32 -36.70 11.04 -8.68
CA LYS A 32 -36.59 11.08 -7.21
C LYS A 32 -36.06 9.76 -6.68
N LEU A 33 -36.57 8.63 -7.21
CA LEU A 33 -36.11 7.29 -6.85
C LEU A 33 -34.64 7.08 -7.24
N LEU A 34 -34.21 7.56 -8.41
CA LEU A 34 -32.82 7.48 -8.85
C LEU A 34 -31.89 8.28 -7.93
N LYS A 35 -32.28 9.50 -7.53
CA LYS A 35 -31.52 10.32 -6.56
C LYS A 35 -31.43 9.66 -5.19
N LEU A 36 -32.53 9.09 -4.72
CA LEU A 36 -32.57 8.40 -3.43
C LEU A 36 -31.62 7.19 -3.44
N LEU A 37 -31.65 6.38 -4.50
CA LEU A 37 -30.76 5.23 -4.65
C LEU A 37 -29.28 5.66 -4.71
N GLY A 38 -28.97 6.70 -5.48
CA GLY A 38 -27.61 7.24 -5.56
C GLY A 38 -27.10 7.77 -4.21
N PHE A 39 -27.98 8.42 -3.43
CA PHE A 39 -27.65 8.89 -2.09
C PHE A 39 -27.37 7.74 -1.12
N THR A 40 -28.20 6.68 -1.14
CA THR A 40 -27.97 5.49 -0.32
C THR A 40 -26.64 4.80 -0.66
N LEU A 41 -26.32 4.65 -1.95
CA LEU A 41 -25.04 4.10 -2.39
C LEU A 41 -23.86 4.97 -1.95
N ALA A 42 -24.00 6.29 -2.02
CA ALA A 42 -22.96 7.21 -1.57
C ALA A 42 -22.69 7.08 -0.05
N ILE A 43 -23.73 6.94 0.78
CA ILE A 43 -23.56 6.71 2.22
C ILE A 43 -22.84 5.40 2.51
N ILE A 44 -23.22 4.31 1.82
CA ILE A 44 -22.58 3.01 1.99
C ILE A 44 -21.11 3.10 1.58
N ALA A 45 -20.80 3.74 0.44
CA ALA A 45 -19.43 3.94 0.00
C ALA A 45 -18.61 4.77 1.00
N LEU A 46 -19.20 5.84 1.56
CA LEU A 46 -18.54 6.68 2.56
C LEU A 46 -18.27 5.89 3.86
N PHE A 47 -19.22 5.05 4.27
CA PHE A 47 -19.08 4.18 5.44
C PHE A 47 -17.99 3.13 5.25
N VAL A 48 -17.91 2.50 4.07
CA VAL A 48 -16.83 1.55 3.74
C VAL A 48 -15.47 2.24 3.72
N ILE A 49 -15.35 3.42 3.11
CA ILE A 49 -14.08 4.18 3.10
C ILE A 49 -13.67 4.56 4.53
N PHE A 50 -14.62 5.05 5.33
CA PHE A 50 -14.37 5.43 6.71
C PHE A 50 -13.93 4.21 7.54
N ASN A 51 -14.70 3.11 7.54
CA ASN A 51 -14.31 1.90 8.23
C ASN A 51 -13.00 1.34 7.71
N GLN A 52 -12.74 1.31 6.41
CA GLN A 52 -11.49 0.77 5.89
C GLN A 52 -10.27 1.61 6.34
N TYR A 53 -10.40 2.94 6.37
CA TYR A 53 -9.35 3.82 6.87
C TYR A 53 -9.06 3.60 8.37
N TYR A 54 -10.10 3.47 9.20
CA TYR A 54 -9.93 3.28 10.65
C TYR A 54 -9.61 1.84 11.05
N THR A 55 -10.22 0.84 10.40
CA THR A 55 -10.02 -0.59 10.68
C THR A 55 -8.65 -1.06 10.21
N ILE A 56 -8.12 -0.61 9.06
CA ILE A 56 -6.74 -0.96 8.66
C ILE A 56 -5.74 -0.43 9.69
N LYS A 57 -5.89 0.83 10.11
CA LYS A 57 -4.98 1.46 11.09
C LYS A 57 -5.12 0.91 12.51
N SER A 58 -6.32 0.43 12.87
CA SER A 58 -6.61 -0.13 14.20
C SER A 58 -6.30 -1.63 14.29
N PHE A 59 -6.39 -2.37 13.19
CA PHE A 59 -6.08 -3.81 13.14
C PHE A 59 -4.58 -4.05 12.93
N PHE A 60 -3.90 -3.15 12.21
CA PHE A 60 -2.45 -3.08 12.10
C PHE A 60 -1.95 -1.79 12.75
N PRO A 61 -1.91 -1.71 14.09
CA PRO A 61 -1.27 -0.57 14.74
C PRO A 61 0.16 -0.45 14.20
N PRO A 62 0.63 0.74 13.81
CA PRO A 62 2.01 0.90 13.38
C PRO A 62 2.88 0.35 14.51
N LYS A 63 3.75 -0.60 14.20
CA LYS A 63 4.61 -1.23 15.20
C LYS A 63 5.51 -0.13 15.78
N VAL A 64 5.18 0.35 16.98
CA VAL A 64 5.95 1.40 17.64
C VAL A 64 7.10 0.73 18.38
N TYR A 65 8.30 0.85 17.82
CA TYR A 65 9.51 0.37 18.45
C TYR A 65 9.98 1.30 19.56
N SER A 66 10.68 0.73 20.55
CA SER A 66 11.39 1.53 21.54
C SER A 66 12.51 2.34 20.88
N LEU A 67 12.88 3.47 21.49
CA LEU A 67 14.00 4.29 21.02
C LEU A 67 15.31 3.48 20.94
N GLU A 68 15.52 2.55 21.87
CA GLU A 68 16.65 1.63 21.84
C GLU A 68 16.66 0.76 20.58
N THR A 69 15.50 0.22 20.18
CA THR A 69 15.41 -0.60 18.97
C THR A 69 15.65 0.23 17.72
N ILE A 70 15.12 1.46 17.68
CA ILE A 70 15.39 2.40 16.57
C ILE A 70 16.90 2.70 16.48
N ASN A 71 17.55 3.02 17.59
CA ASN A 71 18.99 3.29 17.62
C ASN A 71 19.81 2.08 17.18
N LYS A 72 19.42 0.88 17.61
CA LYS A 72 20.08 -0.36 17.18
C LYS A 72 19.91 -0.59 15.67
N SER A 73 18.71 -0.40 15.14
CA SER A 73 18.45 -0.53 13.70
C SER A 73 19.28 0.44 12.87
N ASN A 74 19.46 1.68 13.35
CA ASN A 74 20.30 2.69 12.69
C ASN A 74 21.79 2.35 12.77
N SER A 75 22.24 1.78 13.89
CA SER A 75 23.61 1.31 14.06
C SER A 75 23.93 0.16 13.10
N ASP A 76 23.04 -0.83 13.00
CA ASP A 76 23.19 -1.97 12.10
C ASP A 76 23.16 -1.49 10.63
N LEU A 77 22.28 -0.56 10.27
CA LEU A 77 22.23 0.09 8.95
C LEU A 77 23.56 0.78 8.60
N SER A 78 24.12 1.56 9.51
CA SER A 78 25.40 2.25 9.29
C SER A 78 26.53 1.26 8.97
N GLN A 79 26.57 0.13 9.69
CA GLN A 79 27.56 -0.92 9.43
C GLN A 79 27.37 -1.59 8.06
N ALA A 80 26.12 -1.88 7.66
CA ALA A 80 25.83 -2.43 6.34
C ALA A 80 26.16 -1.43 5.21
N GLN A 81 25.88 -0.14 5.42
CA GLN A 81 26.27 0.95 4.50
C GLN A 81 27.78 1.07 4.35
N PHE A 82 28.55 0.90 5.42
CA PHE A 82 30.00 0.86 5.33
C PHE A 82 30.48 -0.25 4.38
N ASN A 83 29.89 -1.45 4.46
CA ASN A 83 30.20 -2.52 3.50
C ASN A 83 29.79 -2.16 2.07
N PHE A 84 28.62 -1.54 1.90
CA PHE A 84 28.13 -1.08 0.61
C PHE A 84 29.08 -0.06 -0.04
N ASP A 85 29.53 0.94 0.72
CA ASP A 85 30.43 1.99 0.25
C ASP A 85 31.80 1.44 -0.16
N ASN A 86 32.24 0.38 0.52
CA ASN A 86 33.46 -0.36 0.17
C ASN A 86 33.25 -1.37 -0.98
N ARG A 87 32.09 -1.34 -1.65
CA ARG A 87 31.71 -2.28 -2.74
C ARG A 87 31.70 -3.74 -2.32
N ASN A 88 31.68 -4.02 -1.02
CA ASN A 88 31.46 -5.35 -0.46
C ASN A 88 29.96 -5.64 -0.48
N TYR A 89 29.38 -5.78 -1.68
CA TYR A 89 27.94 -5.93 -1.84
C TYR A 89 27.40 -7.21 -1.18
N GLU A 90 28.20 -8.28 -1.14
CA GLU A 90 27.82 -9.54 -0.51
C GLU A 90 27.73 -9.37 1.01
N GLY A 91 28.75 -8.79 1.64
CA GLY A 91 28.75 -8.48 3.07
C GLY A 91 27.71 -7.43 3.45
N ALA A 92 27.46 -6.45 2.58
CA ALA A 92 26.42 -5.45 2.80
C ALA A 92 25.01 -6.08 2.75
N LEU A 93 24.77 -7.01 1.81
CA LEU A 93 23.47 -7.64 1.63
C LEU A 93 23.18 -8.70 2.70
N ASN A 94 24.14 -9.59 2.94
CA ASN A 94 23.96 -10.82 3.74
C ASN A 94 24.65 -10.76 5.11
N GLY A 95 25.34 -9.66 5.42
CA GLY A 95 26.15 -9.54 6.63
C GLY A 95 27.55 -10.12 6.44
N ASP A 96 28.41 -9.89 7.41
CA ASP A 96 29.76 -10.45 7.42
C ASP A 96 30.22 -10.83 8.83
N THR A 97 31.42 -11.37 8.90
CA THR A 97 32.03 -11.76 10.15
C THR A 97 33.44 -11.20 10.21
N VAL A 98 33.72 -10.47 11.29
CA VAL A 98 35.03 -9.86 11.56
C VAL A 98 35.62 -10.50 12.79
N ILE A 99 36.85 -11.00 12.68
CA ILE A 99 37.60 -11.54 13.82
C ILE A 99 38.42 -10.40 14.41
N ASN A 100 38.23 -10.14 15.71
CA ASN A 100 39.00 -9.16 16.44
C ASN A 100 40.45 -9.66 16.60
N PRO A 101 41.46 -8.92 16.11
CA PRO A 101 42.84 -9.36 16.16
C PRO A 101 43.44 -9.37 17.58
N ILE A 102 42.80 -8.71 18.56
CA ILE A 102 43.32 -8.56 19.92
C ILE A 102 42.94 -9.77 20.79
N ASP A 103 41.68 -10.20 20.72
CA ASP A 103 41.12 -11.24 21.60
C ASP A 103 40.49 -12.42 20.84
N SER A 104 40.62 -12.44 19.51
CA SER A 104 40.03 -13.46 18.62
C SER A 104 38.50 -13.58 18.74
N SER A 105 37.82 -12.58 19.29
CA SER A 105 36.36 -12.56 19.32
C SER A 105 35.78 -12.41 17.92
N THR A 106 34.69 -13.12 17.67
CA THR A 106 33.97 -13.09 16.39
C THR A 106 32.82 -12.08 16.47
N ILE A 107 32.89 -11.03 15.66
CA ILE A 107 31.85 -10.02 15.51
C ILE A 107 31.03 -10.38 14.27
N ILE A 108 29.73 -10.57 14.43
CA ILE A 108 28.80 -10.80 13.33
C ILE A 108 28.12 -9.46 13.03
N ASN A 109 28.40 -8.90 11.85
CA ASN A 109 27.73 -7.70 11.39
C ASN A 109 26.51 -8.10 10.55
N LYS A 110 25.40 -7.40 10.78
CA LYS A 110 24.17 -7.60 10.03
C LYS A 110 24.26 -7.01 8.63
N GLY A 111 23.64 -7.70 7.67
CA GLY A 111 23.39 -7.17 6.34
C GLY A 111 22.03 -6.49 6.23
N PHE A 112 21.77 -5.87 5.08
CA PHE A 112 20.48 -5.24 4.78
C PHE A 112 19.31 -6.22 4.93
N LYS A 113 19.46 -7.49 4.55
CA LYS A 113 18.40 -8.51 4.73
C LYS A 113 18.04 -8.73 6.20
N ASP A 114 19.03 -8.77 7.08
CA ASP A 114 18.81 -8.96 8.51
C ASP A 114 18.11 -7.74 9.10
N ILE A 115 18.49 -6.53 8.70
CA ILE A 115 17.86 -5.29 9.18
C ILE A 115 16.38 -5.22 8.78
N ILE A 116 16.05 -5.60 7.54
CA ILE A 116 14.67 -5.67 7.03
C ILE A 116 13.83 -6.65 7.86
N SER A 117 14.39 -7.83 8.18
CA SER A 117 13.72 -8.88 8.94
C SER A 117 13.56 -8.53 10.43
N ASP A 118 14.60 -7.97 11.04
CA ASP A 118 14.67 -7.78 12.49
C ASP A 118 13.98 -6.48 12.94
N TYR A 119 14.01 -5.46 12.09
CA TYR A 119 13.48 -4.13 12.37
C TYR A 119 12.43 -3.66 11.35
N PRO A 120 11.45 -4.51 10.94
CA PRO A 120 10.48 -4.14 9.93
C PRO A 120 9.74 -2.86 10.29
N TYR A 121 9.39 -2.02 9.31
CA TYR A 121 8.69 -0.73 9.52
C TYR A 121 9.52 0.38 10.18
N THR A 122 10.80 0.15 10.48
CA THR A 122 11.72 1.24 10.84
C THR A 122 12.24 1.96 9.58
N GLU A 123 12.62 3.23 9.71
CA GLU A 123 13.30 3.95 8.61
C GLU A 123 14.56 3.22 8.15
N ALA A 124 15.30 2.60 9.07
CA ALA A 124 16.47 1.79 8.76
C ALA A 124 16.14 0.58 7.88
N ALA A 125 15.06 -0.15 8.18
CA ALA A 125 14.60 -1.26 7.35
C ALA A 125 14.11 -0.79 5.98
N ASN A 126 13.35 0.31 5.93
CA ASN A 126 12.88 0.88 4.67
C ASN A 126 14.05 1.27 3.77
N LEU A 127 15.08 1.92 4.33
CA LEU A 127 16.28 2.27 3.58
C LEU A 127 17.07 1.02 3.17
N SER A 128 17.14 0.01 4.05
CA SER A 128 17.78 -1.27 3.76
C SER A 128 17.14 -2.00 2.59
N ASN A 129 15.82 -1.90 2.37
CA ASN A 129 15.18 -2.47 1.17
C ASN A 129 15.79 -1.92 -0.13
N TYR A 130 16.01 -0.61 -0.21
CA TYR A 130 16.64 0.01 -1.38
C TYR A 130 18.08 -0.45 -1.56
N TYR A 131 18.88 -0.38 -0.50
CA TYR A 131 20.28 -0.81 -0.58
C TYR A 131 20.40 -2.31 -0.89
N ALA A 132 19.52 -3.15 -0.36
CA ALA A 132 19.48 -4.57 -0.68
C ALA A 132 19.22 -4.79 -2.18
N ALA A 133 18.26 -4.06 -2.77
CA ALA A 133 18.01 -4.13 -4.21
C ALA A 133 19.25 -3.69 -5.03
N ILE A 134 19.94 -2.63 -4.61
CA ILE A 134 21.17 -2.18 -5.30
C ILE A 134 22.30 -3.20 -5.12
N CYS A 135 22.50 -3.77 -3.93
CA CYS A 135 23.47 -4.84 -3.71
C CYS A 135 23.18 -6.03 -4.63
N GLN A 136 21.93 -6.48 -4.68
CA GLN A 136 21.51 -7.59 -5.52
C GLN A 136 21.71 -7.30 -7.00
N LEU A 137 21.48 -6.06 -7.47
CA LEU A 137 21.80 -5.65 -8.84
C LEU A 137 23.30 -5.77 -9.14
N ASN A 138 24.16 -5.36 -8.20
CA ASN A 138 25.61 -5.43 -8.37
C ASN A 138 26.12 -6.89 -8.30
N LEU A 139 25.55 -7.71 -7.43
CA LEU A 139 25.89 -9.14 -7.28
C LEU A 139 25.30 -9.99 -8.42
N GLY A 140 24.12 -9.62 -8.88
CA GLY A 140 23.24 -10.35 -9.78
C GLY A 140 23.04 -9.67 -11.12
N SER A 141 24.12 -9.18 -11.74
CA SER A 141 24.13 -8.79 -13.17
C SER A 141 23.78 -9.94 -14.16
N ARG A 142 23.09 -11.00 -13.69
CA ARG A 142 22.48 -12.11 -14.43
C ARG A 142 21.18 -12.57 -13.74
N LEU A 143 20.04 -12.01 -14.15
CA LEU A 143 18.64 -12.48 -13.98
C LEU A 143 17.82 -11.95 -12.77
N ASP A 144 16.68 -11.32 -13.11
CA ASP A 144 15.47 -11.06 -12.31
C ASP A 144 15.48 -10.05 -11.15
N SER A 145 16.00 -8.85 -11.43
CA SER A 145 15.95 -7.68 -10.51
C SER A 145 14.55 -7.08 -10.27
N SER A 146 13.52 -7.42 -11.05
CA SER A 146 12.23 -6.71 -11.00
C SER A 146 11.44 -6.99 -9.71
N GLN A 147 11.50 -8.22 -9.21
CA GLN A 147 10.72 -8.65 -8.04
C GLN A 147 11.17 -7.92 -6.77
N TYR A 148 12.48 -7.75 -6.59
CA TYR A 148 13.05 -7.03 -5.45
C TYR A 148 12.80 -5.53 -5.50
N PHE A 149 12.71 -4.95 -6.69
CA PHE A 149 12.38 -3.54 -6.85
C PHE A 149 10.90 -3.27 -6.53
N GLU A 150 10.02 -4.22 -6.87
CA GLU A 150 8.58 -4.15 -6.59
C GLU A 150 8.30 -4.27 -5.09
N ASP A 151 8.94 -5.23 -4.41
CA ASP A 151 8.83 -5.39 -2.95
C ASP A 151 9.37 -4.16 -2.19
N ALA A 152 10.48 -3.56 -2.66
CA ALA A 152 11.02 -2.34 -2.08
C ALA A 152 10.05 -1.14 -2.24
N LEU A 153 9.44 -0.98 -3.42
CA LEU A 153 8.44 0.07 -3.67
C LEU A 153 7.15 -0.12 -2.88
N ILE A 154 6.74 -1.36 -2.61
CA ILE A 154 5.56 -1.68 -1.81
C ILE A 154 5.82 -1.43 -0.31
N SER A 155 7.09 -1.52 0.13
CA SER A 155 7.50 -1.18 1.51
C SER A 155 7.65 0.33 1.78
N LEU A 156 7.73 1.12 0.70
CA LEU A 156 7.08 2.43 0.47
C LEU A 156 6.05 2.99 1.49
#